data_AF-A0A131YXT2-F1
#
_entry.id   AF-A0A131YXT2-F1
#
_cell.length_a   1.000
_cell.length_b   1.000
_cell.length_c   1.000
_cell.angle_alpha   90.00
_cell.angle_beta   90.00
_cell.angle_gamma   90.00
#
_symmetry.space_group_name_H-M   'P 1'
#
loop_
_entity.id
_entity.type
_entity.pdbx_description
1 polymer ?
#
loop_
_entity_poly.entity_id
_entity_poly.type
_entity_poly.pdbx_seq_one_letter_code
_entity_poly.pdbx_strand_id
1 'polypeptide(L)'
;MLSLILSDVVDDPLASIASGPTVPNKDDPGLPLRLLDKYHIRDKVPPVVVEVLERVVSHLGPPTTQSLNVLIGNNKVMSRAVCLLARQTGYQSYLLTTSLVGASRSVGRAMAQLAFYLCYGDAAVPVAHDPVTEIAQNLQVRYRELEQLKESAERAFDMGRPICVVAAGETTVHVTGPGKGGRCQELALAAAIELDRLFNHAQLQPQRAELVVLAAGTDGQDGPTDAAGAMVHITTVPEASAQGIDATGDLERNDSHHFFRTFNGGADHLITGLTGTNVMDLHMLLLRRKPANS
;
A
#
# COMPACT_ATOMS: atom_id res chain seq x y z
N MET A 1 -26.02 -22.16 4.10
CA MET A 1 -26.03 -20.74 3.71
C MET A 1 -24.93 -20.47 2.69
N LEU A 2 -25.15 -19.65 1.68
CA LEU A 2 -24.09 -19.17 0.78
C LEU A 2 -23.74 -17.72 1.17
N SER A 3 -22.46 -17.46 1.46
CA SER A 3 -21.95 -16.12 1.76
C SER A 3 -21.03 -15.66 0.63
N LEU A 4 -21.34 -14.49 0.06
CA LEU A 4 -20.50 -13.83 -0.93
C LEU A 4 -19.80 -12.67 -0.23
N ILE A 5 -18.47 -12.68 -0.22
CA ILE A 5 -17.65 -11.83 0.65
C ILE A 5 -16.81 -10.89 -0.22
N LEU A 6 -16.90 -9.61 0.07
CA LEU A 6 -15.97 -8.58 -0.38
C LEU A 6 -15.06 -8.25 0.80
N SER A 7 -13.75 -8.46 0.64
CA SER A 7 -12.77 -8.33 1.71
C SER A 7 -12.04 -7.00 1.63
N ASP A 8 -12.09 -6.26 2.73
CA ASP A 8 -11.33 -5.04 3.02
C ASP A 8 -10.18 -5.30 4.01
N VAL A 9 -9.85 -6.57 4.28
CA VAL A 9 -8.81 -6.96 5.25
C VAL A 9 -7.66 -7.66 4.52
N VAL A 10 -6.43 -7.25 4.83
CA VAL A 10 -5.20 -7.85 4.29
C VAL A 10 -5.20 -9.36 4.52
N ASP A 11 -4.83 -10.13 3.50
CA ASP A 11 -4.80 -11.61 3.48
C ASP A 11 -6.15 -12.33 3.63
N ASP A 12 -7.27 -11.60 3.58
CA ASP A 12 -8.63 -12.13 3.61
C ASP A 12 -8.97 -13.12 4.75
N PRO A 13 -8.58 -12.86 6.01
CA PRO A 13 -8.91 -13.74 7.13
C PRO A 13 -10.43 -13.75 7.38
N LEU A 14 -11.12 -14.78 6.87
CA LEU A 14 -12.58 -14.87 6.93
C LEU A 14 -13.17 -14.73 8.34
N ALA A 15 -12.43 -15.15 9.38
CA ALA A 15 -12.86 -15.04 10.76
C ALA A 15 -12.86 -13.58 11.28
N SER A 16 -12.05 -12.71 10.67
CA SER A 16 -11.96 -11.29 11.02
C SER A 16 -12.93 -10.44 10.22
N ILE A 17 -13.20 -10.80 8.96
CA ILE A 17 -14.13 -10.07 8.09
C ILE A 17 -15.54 -10.09 8.70
N ALA A 18 -16.04 -8.92 9.09
CA ALA A 18 -17.29 -8.76 9.83
C ALA A 18 -17.41 -9.65 11.09
N SER A 19 -16.27 -10.00 11.72
CA SER A 19 -16.19 -10.97 12.82
C SER A 19 -16.65 -12.40 12.48
N GLY A 20 -16.57 -12.78 11.21
CA GLY A 20 -16.75 -14.16 10.75
C GLY A 20 -18.12 -14.78 11.06
N PRO A 21 -19.26 -14.12 10.77
CA PRO A 21 -20.60 -14.61 11.14
C PRO A 21 -20.94 -15.96 10.48
N THR A 22 -20.26 -16.28 9.38
CA THR A 22 -20.41 -17.53 8.63
C THR A 22 -19.16 -18.40 8.72
N VAL A 23 -18.28 -18.15 9.69
CA VAL A 23 -17.06 -18.93 9.93
C VAL A 23 -17.14 -19.54 11.31
N PRO A 24 -16.85 -20.84 11.47
CA PRO A 24 -16.80 -21.45 12.80
C PRO A 24 -15.76 -20.73 13.68
N ASN A 25 -16.21 -20.24 14.84
CA ASN A 25 -15.30 -19.69 15.84
C ASN A 25 -14.47 -20.83 16.45
N LYS A 26 -13.14 -20.69 16.42
CA LYS A 26 -12.18 -21.66 16.96
C LYS A 26 -11.48 -21.17 18.23
N ASP A 27 -11.77 -19.96 18.67
CA ASP A 27 -11.20 -19.41 19.89
C ASP A 27 -11.69 -20.20 21.11
N ASP A 28 -10.86 -20.20 22.15
CA ASP A 28 -11.23 -20.75 23.43
C ASP A 28 -12.48 -20.00 23.98
N PRO A 29 -13.59 -20.69 24.30
CA PRO A 29 -14.78 -20.06 24.89
C PRO A 29 -14.50 -19.23 26.15
N GLY A 30 -13.44 -19.57 26.91
CA GLY A 30 -13.01 -18.83 28.10
C GLY A 30 -12.15 -17.60 27.81
N LEU A 31 -11.72 -17.37 26.57
CA LEU A 31 -10.87 -16.25 26.19
C LEU A 31 -11.46 -14.89 26.59
N PRO A 32 -12.75 -14.58 26.33
CA PRO A 32 -13.31 -13.28 26.71
C PRO A 32 -13.21 -12.97 28.20
N LEU A 33 -13.54 -13.94 29.07
CA LEU A 33 -13.44 -13.77 30.52
C LEU A 33 -11.98 -13.52 30.95
N ARG A 34 -11.03 -14.29 30.40
CA ARG A 34 -9.60 -14.08 30.67
C ARG A 34 -9.12 -12.71 30.21
N LEU A 35 -9.67 -12.15 29.12
CA LEU A 35 -9.35 -10.79 28.69
C LEU A 35 -9.92 -9.75 29.65
N LEU A 36 -11.16 -9.92 30.14
CA LEU A 36 -11.72 -9.02 31.15
C LEU A 36 -10.86 -8.99 32.42
N ASP A 37 -10.39 -10.16 32.86
CA ASP A 37 -9.51 -10.30 34.03
C ASP A 37 -8.13 -9.67 33.75
N LYS A 38 -7.51 -9.99 32.60
CA LYS A 38 -6.20 -9.47 32.18
C LYS A 38 -6.15 -7.95 32.13
N TYR A 39 -7.23 -7.30 31.69
CA TYR A 39 -7.31 -5.84 31.59
C TYR A 39 -7.94 -5.19 32.83
N HIS A 40 -8.27 -5.96 33.87
CA HIS A 40 -8.88 -5.47 35.11
C HIS A 40 -10.17 -4.65 34.86
N ILE A 41 -11.03 -5.16 33.97
CA ILE A 41 -12.28 -4.51 33.56
C ILE A 41 -13.53 -5.35 33.82
N ARG A 42 -13.41 -6.52 34.45
CA ARG A 42 -14.56 -7.40 34.73
C ARG A 42 -15.64 -6.72 35.57
N ASP A 43 -15.25 -5.98 36.60
CA ASP A 43 -16.21 -5.25 37.45
C ASP A 43 -16.75 -3.97 36.78
N LYS A 44 -16.21 -3.59 35.60
CA LYS A 44 -16.62 -2.41 34.83
C LYS A 44 -17.62 -2.75 33.72
N VAL A 45 -17.77 -4.03 33.37
CA VAL A 45 -18.77 -4.46 32.38
C VAL A 45 -20.10 -4.77 33.07
N PRO A 46 -21.24 -4.57 32.40
CA PRO A 46 -22.54 -4.91 32.96
C PRO A 46 -22.62 -6.39 33.39
N PRO A 47 -23.22 -6.73 34.55
CA PRO A 47 -23.29 -8.11 35.05
C PRO A 47 -23.85 -9.11 34.03
N VAL A 48 -24.85 -8.71 33.26
CA VAL A 48 -25.46 -9.52 32.20
C VAL A 48 -24.46 -9.99 31.13
N VAL A 49 -23.41 -9.20 30.85
CA VAL A 49 -22.36 -9.59 29.89
C VAL A 49 -21.53 -10.74 30.47
N VAL A 50 -21.14 -10.64 31.74
CA VAL A 50 -20.37 -11.68 32.44
C VAL A 50 -21.17 -12.98 32.51
N GLU A 51 -22.45 -12.89 32.88
CA GLU A 51 -23.36 -14.04 32.93
C GLU A 51 -23.46 -14.77 31.58
N VAL A 52 -23.57 -14.03 30.47
CA VAL A 52 -23.63 -14.61 29.12
C VAL A 52 -22.31 -15.32 28.76
N LEU A 53 -21.17 -14.71 29.06
CA LEU A 53 -19.85 -15.30 28.79
C LEU A 53 -19.62 -16.57 29.60
N GLU A 54 -19.98 -16.58 30.89
CA GLU A 54 -19.89 -17.77 31.75
C GLU A 54 -20.81 -18.90 31.27
N ARG A 55 -21.99 -18.57 30.73
CA ARG A 55 -22.89 -19.55 30.11
C ARG A 55 -22.30 -20.19 28.86
N VAL A 56 -21.63 -19.41 28.01
CA VAL A 56 -20.95 -19.91 26.80
C VAL A 56 -19.85 -20.90 27.17
N VAL A 57 -19.04 -20.59 28.19
CA VAL A 57 -18.00 -21.51 28.69
C VAL A 57 -18.57 -22.83 29.19
N SER A 58 -19.72 -22.78 29.87
CA SER A 58 -20.22 -23.92 30.64
C SER A 58 -21.11 -24.88 29.84
N HIS A 59 -21.80 -24.44 28.77
CA HIS A 59 -22.89 -25.25 28.18
C HIS A 59 -22.92 -25.31 26.64
N LEU A 60 -22.21 -24.45 25.93
CA LEU A 60 -22.35 -24.35 24.47
C LEU A 60 -20.98 -24.12 23.84
N GLY A 61 -20.43 -25.17 23.21
CA GLY A 61 -19.40 -24.96 22.18
C GLY A 61 -19.93 -23.99 21.11
N PRO A 62 -19.04 -23.28 20.39
CA PRO A 62 -19.46 -22.28 19.42
C PRO A 62 -20.44 -22.89 18.40
N PRO A 63 -21.55 -22.21 18.08
CA PRO A 63 -22.52 -22.73 17.12
C PRO A 63 -21.83 -23.04 15.79
N THR A 64 -22.03 -24.25 15.28
CA THR A 64 -21.51 -24.65 13.97
C THR A 64 -22.53 -24.30 12.90
N THR A 65 -22.09 -23.59 11.86
CA THR A 65 -22.91 -23.28 10.69
C THR A 65 -22.35 -23.99 9.47
N GLN A 66 -23.22 -24.66 8.71
CA GLN A 66 -22.88 -25.17 7.38
C GLN A 66 -23.05 -24.04 6.36
N SER A 67 -21.97 -23.29 6.17
CA SER A 67 -21.87 -22.18 5.24
C SER A 67 -20.84 -22.48 4.15
N LEU A 68 -21.16 -22.06 2.93
CA LEU A 68 -20.19 -21.95 1.84
C LEU A 68 -19.80 -20.47 1.75
N ASN A 69 -18.53 -20.16 2.01
CA ASN A 69 -17.98 -18.81 1.93
C ASN A 69 -17.22 -18.65 0.62
N VAL A 70 -17.59 -17.65 -0.18
CA VAL A 70 -16.94 -17.35 -1.47
C VAL A 70 -16.47 -15.91 -1.44
N LEU A 71 -15.15 -15.70 -1.53
CA LEU A 71 -14.57 -14.38 -1.75
C LEU A 71 -14.82 -13.98 -3.21
N ILE A 72 -15.64 -12.95 -3.41
CA ILE A 72 -15.99 -12.42 -4.74
C ILE A 72 -15.20 -11.16 -5.08
N GLY A 73 -14.57 -10.51 -4.10
CA GLY A 73 -13.66 -9.40 -4.32
C GLY A 73 -12.71 -9.20 -3.14
N ASN A 74 -11.50 -8.79 -3.46
CA ASN A 74 -10.41 -8.46 -2.54
C ASN A 74 -9.32 -7.72 -3.33
N ASN A 75 -8.25 -7.31 -2.66
CA ASN A 75 -7.16 -6.61 -3.33
C ASN A 75 -6.49 -7.48 -4.40
N LYS A 76 -6.38 -8.80 -4.20
CA LYS A 76 -5.76 -9.72 -5.16
C LYS A 76 -6.49 -9.81 -6.49
N VAL A 77 -7.83 -9.79 -6.46
CA VAL A 77 -8.65 -9.72 -7.68
C VAL A 77 -8.40 -8.40 -8.40
N MET A 78 -8.41 -7.28 -7.67
CA MET A 78 -8.10 -5.95 -8.20
C MET A 78 -6.69 -5.88 -8.81
N SER A 79 -5.65 -6.31 -8.09
CA SER A 79 -4.27 -6.25 -8.57
C SER A 79 -4.02 -7.13 -9.80
N ARG A 80 -4.70 -8.28 -9.89
CA ARG A 80 -4.67 -9.13 -11.09
C ARG A 80 -5.33 -8.44 -12.28
N ALA A 81 -6.46 -7.77 -12.07
CA ALA A 81 -7.12 -6.99 -13.11
C ALA A 81 -6.23 -5.84 -13.61
N VAL A 82 -5.57 -5.11 -12.70
CA VAL A 82 -4.59 -4.06 -13.05
C VAL A 82 -3.43 -4.63 -13.86
N CYS A 83 -2.85 -5.76 -13.44
CA CYS A 83 -1.80 -6.44 -14.20
C CYS A 83 -2.26 -6.83 -15.62
N LEU A 84 -3.48 -7.37 -15.76
CA LEU A 84 -4.03 -7.74 -17.07
C LEU A 84 -4.21 -6.51 -17.97
N LEU A 85 -4.77 -5.43 -17.43
CA LEU A 85 -4.95 -4.18 -18.16
C LEU A 85 -3.60 -3.58 -18.59
N ALA A 86 -2.61 -3.56 -17.70
CA ALA A 86 -1.27 -3.08 -18.01
C ALA A 86 -0.62 -3.87 -19.17
N ARG A 87 -0.82 -5.20 -19.22
CA ARG A 87 -0.35 -6.02 -20.36
C ARG A 87 -1.07 -5.66 -21.66
N GLN A 88 -2.38 -5.43 -21.59
CA GLN A 88 -3.18 -5.03 -22.75
C GLN A 88 -2.77 -3.65 -23.30
N THR A 89 -2.24 -2.77 -22.45
CA THR A 89 -1.72 -1.45 -22.84
C THR A 89 -0.23 -1.44 -23.19
N GLY A 90 0.41 -2.61 -23.29
CA GLY A 90 1.78 -2.78 -23.79
C GLY A 90 2.87 -2.90 -22.71
N TYR A 91 2.53 -2.77 -21.44
CA TYR A 91 3.47 -2.93 -20.33
C TYR A 91 3.80 -4.41 -20.09
N GLN A 92 5.02 -4.68 -19.65
CA GLN A 92 5.30 -5.91 -18.92
C GLN A 92 4.85 -5.72 -17.47
N SER A 93 3.86 -6.48 -17.01
CA SER A 93 3.32 -6.32 -15.66
C SER A 93 3.83 -7.38 -14.68
N TYR A 94 4.08 -6.96 -13.43
CA TYR A 94 4.48 -7.83 -12.33
C TYR A 94 3.63 -7.54 -11.08
N LEU A 95 3.05 -8.58 -10.48
CA LEU A 95 2.38 -8.48 -9.19
C LEU A 95 3.41 -8.75 -8.09
N LEU A 96 3.79 -7.71 -7.36
CA LEU A 96 4.83 -7.76 -6.33
C LEU A 96 4.30 -8.40 -5.05
N THR A 97 3.24 -7.86 -4.48
CA THR A 97 2.60 -8.34 -3.26
C THR A 97 1.15 -7.88 -3.19
N THR A 98 0.32 -8.60 -2.44
CA THR A 98 -1.06 -8.20 -2.06
C THR A 98 -1.22 -8.13 -0.54
N SER A 99 -0.10 -8.14 0.19
CA SER A 99 -0.07 -8.22 1.64
C SER A 99 0.67 -7.02 2.25
N LEU A 100 0.83 -5.93 1.48
CA LEU A 100 1.65 -4.79 1.85
C LEU A 100 1.10 -4.07 3.09
N VAL A 101 1.91 -3.92 4.11
CA VAL A 101 1.65 -3.19 5.35
C VAL A 101 2.93 -2.52 5.80
N GLY A 102 2.79 -1.51 6.65
CA GLY A 102 3.92 -0.75 7.20
C GLY A 102 3.66 0.74 7.21
N ALA A 103 4.68 1.51 7.57
CA ALA A 103 4.60 2.96 7.56
C ALA A 103 4.64 3.49 6.13
N SER A 104 3.69 4.35 5.77
CA SER A 104 3.52 4.92 4.42
C SER A 104 4.81 5.54 3.89
N ARG A 105 5.55 6.29 4.73
CA ARG A 105 6.84 6.89 4.36
C ARG A 105 7.93 5.85 4.05
N SER A 106 7.96 4.74 4.78
CA SER A 106 8.97 3.68 4.55
C SER A 106 8.66 2.90 3.28
N VAL A 107 7.39 2.58 3.05
CA VAL A 107 6.94 1.94 1.81
C VAL A 107 7.17 2.84 0.61
N GLY A 108 6.87 4.16 0.71
CA GLY A 108 7.11 5.12 -0.36
C GLY A 108 8.57 5.23 -0.75
N ARG A 109 9.46 5.32 0.24
CA ARG A 109 10.92 5.27 0.02
C ARG A 109 11.35 3.95 -0.65
N ALA A 110 10.85 2.82 -0.18
CA ALA A 110 11.18 1.51 -0.76
C ALA A 110 10.67 1.36 -2.21
N MET A 111 9.52 1.94 -2.56
CA MET A 111 9.01 1.98 -3.94
C MET A 111 9.93 2.81 -4.86
N ALA A 112 10.40 3.97 -4.39
CA ALA A 112 11.38 4.79 -5.11
C ALA A 112 12.72 4.07 -5.29
N GLN A 113 13.21 3.42 -4.24
CA GLN A 113 14.45 2.63 -4.29
C GLN A 113 14.32 1.42 -5.21
N LEU A 114 13.19 0.70 -5.20
CA LEU A 114 12.92 -0.38 -6.14
C LEU A 114 12.94 0.14 -7.59
N ALA A 115 12.28 1.25 -7.85
CA ALA A 115 12.26 1.88 -9.16
C ALA A 115 13.66 2.20 -9.68
N PHE A 116 14.48 2.78 -8.80
CA PHE A 116 15.86 3.12 -9.09
C PHE A 116 16.74 1.88 -9.30
N TYR A 117 16.60 0.86 -8.44
CA TYR A 117 17.25 -0.43 -8.56
C TYR A 117 16.95 -1.12 -9.90
N LEU A 118 15.68 -1.13 -10.32
CA LEU A 118 15.28 -1.73 -11.60
C LEU A 118 15.88 -0.98 -12.79
N CYS A 119 15.93 0.36 -12.76
CA CYS A 119 16.40 1.17 -13.89
C CYS A 119 17.94 1.31 -13.98
N TYR A 120 18.63 1.38 -12.83
CA TYR A 120 20.05 1.76 -12.76
C TYR A 120 20.96 0.71 -12.09
N GLY A 121 20.39 -0.29 -11.42
CA GLY A 121 21.14 -1.38 -10.78
C GLY A 121 21.67 -1.05 -9.39
N ASP A 122 22.38 -2.02 -8.81
CA ASP A 122 22.74 -2.09 -7.38
C ASP A 122 23.67 -0.97 -6.93
N ALA A 123 24.66 -0.62 -7.75
CA ALA A 123 25.68 0.36 -7.42
C ALA A 123 25.14 1.80 -7.29
N ALA A 124 23.90 2.02 -7.71
CA ALA A 124 23.32 3.35 -7.83
C ALA A 124 22.50 3.73 -6.57
N VAL A 125 22.03 2.76 -5.76
CA VAL A 125 21.25 3.07 -4.54
C VAL A 125 22.20 3.37 -3.37
N PRO A 126 22.29 4.62 -2.89
CA PRO A 126 23.17 5.01 -1.80
C PRO A 126 22.50 4.73 -0.46
N VAL A 127 22.80 3.55 0.12
CA VAL A 127 22.33 3.17 1.46
C VAL A 127 23.46 2.47 2.24
N ALA A 128 23.47 2.68 3.55
CA ALA A 128 24.33 1.93 4.46
C ALA A 128 23.72 0.54 4.72
N HIS A 129 24.42 -0.50 4.26
CA HIS A 129 24.08 -1.93 4.39
C HIS A 129 22.91 -2.43 3.51
N ASP A 130 23.22 -3.38 2.61
CA ASP A 130 22.32 -4.22 1.79
C ASP A 130 20.95 -3.59 1.38
N PRO A 131 20.96 -2.72 0.34
CA PRO A 131 19.76 -1.97 -0.07
C PRO A 131 18.62 -2.85 -0.56
N VAL A 132 18.93 -4.00 -1.18
CA VAL A 132 17.90 -4.89 -1.73
C VAL A 132 17.13 -5.59 -0.60
N THR A 133 17.83 -5.95 0.48
CA THR A 133 17.18 -6.52 1.67
C THR A 133 16.24 -5.51 2.35
N GLU A 134 16.63 -4.24 2.45
CA GLU A 134 15.76 -3.20 3.01
C GLU A 134 14.50 -2.97 2.14
N ILE A 135 14.67 -2.92 0.81
CA ILE A 135 13.54 -2.84 -0.12
C ILE A 135 12.61 -4.05 0.08
N ALA A 136 13.17 -5.25 0.14
CA ALA A 136 12.41 -6.50 0.31
C ALA A 136 11.60 -6.50 1.61
N GLN A 137 12.19 -6.06 2.71
CA GLN A 137 11.52 -5.96 4.02
C GLN A 137 10.37 -4.95 3.99
N ASN A 138 10.62 -3.73 3.51
CA ASN A 138 9.61 -2.68 3.49
C ASN A 138 8.47 -2.96 2.50
N LEU A 139 8.72 -3.71 1.42
CA LEU A 139 7.72 -4.13 0.45
C LEU A 139 7.11 -5.51 0.75
N GLN A 140 7.51 -6.13 1.86
CA GLN A 140 7.07 -7.46 2.31
C GLN A 140 7.14 -8.52 1.23
N VAL A 141 8.28 -8.57 0.56
CA VAL A 141 8.63 -9.60 -0.41
C VAL A 141 9.92 -10.26 0.00
N ARG A 142 10.19 -11.43 -0.58
CA ARG A 142 11.47 -12.10 -0.37
C ARG A 142 12.50 -11.48 -1.31
N TYR A 143 13.73 -11.43 -0.85
CA TYR A 143 14.89 -11.00 -1.65
C TYR A 143 14.91 -11.63 -3.06
N ARG A 144 14.71 -12.95 -3.15
CA ARG A 144 14.66 -13.68 -4.43
C ARG A 144 13.57 -13.21 -5.42
N GLU A 145 12.47 -12.65 -4.91
CA GLU A 145 11.38 -12.14 -5.74
C GLU A 145 11.76 -10.80 -6.38
N LEU A 146 12.62 -10.03 -5.72
CA LEU A 146 13.21 -8.81 -6.29
C LEU A 146 14.26 -9.14 -7.36
N GLU A 147 15.09 -10.16 -7.15
CA GLU A 147 16.04 -10.63 -8.18
C GLU A 147 15.31 -11.09 -9.45
N GLN A 148 14.25 -11.90 -9.30
CA GLN A 148 13.42 -12.34 -10.43
C GLN A 148 12.72 -11.17 -11.14
N LEU A 149 12.28 -10.17 -10.38
CA LEU A 149 11.72 -8.95 -10.94
C LEU A 149 12.79 -8.17 -11.72
N LYS A 150 14.01 -8.05 -11.19
CA LYS A 150 15.13 -7.38 -11.86
C LYS A 150 15.46 -8.02 -13.20
N GLU A 151 15.65 -9.34 -13.24
CA GLU A 151 15.91 -10.07 -14.50
C GLU A 151 14.76 -9.93 -15.52
N SER A 152 13.52 -9.95 -15.03
CA SER A 152 12.35 -9.75 -15.88
C SER A 152 12.24 -8.33 -16.40
N ALA A 153 12.68 -7.36 -15.59
CA ALA A 153 12.71 -5.95 -15.95
C ALA A 153 13.76 -5.65 -17.01
N GLU A 154 14.97 -6.18 -16.86
CA GLU A 154 16.04 -6.02 -17.85
C GLU A 154 15.63 -6.55 -19.22
N ARG A 155 15.06 -7.76 -19.28
CA ARG A 155 14.53 -8.32 -20.53
C ARG A 155 13.43 -7.45 -21.14
N ALA A 156 12.54 -6.89 -20.32
CA ALA A 156 11.50 -6.00 -20.82
C ALA A 156 12.08 -4.72 -21.43
N PHE A 157 13.06 -4.11 -20.75
CA PHE A 157 13.76 -2.92 -21.22
C PHE A 157 14.56 -3.17 -22.50
N ASP A 158 15.22 -4.33 -22.62
CA ASP A 158 15.95 -4.72 -23.85
C ASP A 158 15.02 -4.86 -25.06
N MET A 159 13.75 -5.23 -24.82
CA MET A 159 12.69 -5.26 -25.84
C MET A 159 11.98 -3.91 -26.04
N GLY A 160 12.44 -2.84 -25.37
CA GLY A 160 11.80 -1.51 -25.43
C GLY A 160 10.41 -1.45 -24.77
N ARG A 161 10.07 -2.42 -23.91
CA ARG A 161 8.76 -2.48 -23.24
C ARG A 161 8.82 -1.80 -21.88
N PRO A 162 7.86 -0.92 -21.55
CA PRO A 162 7.77 -0.36 -20.21
C PRO A 162 7.27 -1.42 -19.21
N ILE A 163 7.49 -1.20 -17.93
CA ILE A 163 7.14 -2.11 -16.84
C ILE A 163 6.09 -1.48 -15.94
N CYS A 164 5.15 -2.29 -15.48
CA CYS A 164 4.19 -1.94 -14.45
C CYS A 164 4.33 -2.93 -13.28
N VAL A 165 4.85 -2.46 -12.15
CA VAL A 165 4.87 -3.23 -10.91
C VAL A 165 3.65 -2.85 -10.09
N VAL A 166 2.89 -3.84 -9.64
CA VAL A 166 1.66 -3.66 -8.87
C VAL A 166 1.87 -4.23 -7.47
N ALA A 167 1.59 -3.45 -6.45
CA ALA A 167 1.49 -3.90 -5.07
C ALA A 167 0.15 -3.46 -4.48
N ALA A 168 -0.35 -4.18 -3.49
CA ALA A 168 -1.57 -3.82 -2.80
C ALA A 168 -1.52 -4.26 -1.33
N GLY A 169 -2.32 -3.60 -0.52
CA GLY A 169 -2.37 -3.81 0.92
C GLY A 169 -2.86 -2.55 1.62
N GLU A 170 -2.49 -2.37 2.88
CA GLU A 170 -3.00 -1.30 3.73
C GLU A 170 -1.84 -0.71 4.55
N THR A 171 -1.40 0.49 4.17
CA THR A 171 -0.32 1.18 4.89
C THR A 171 -0.85 2.07 6.01
N THR A 172 0.03 2.54 6.89
CA THR A 172 -0.36 3.37 8.04
C THR A 172 0.43 4.67 8.09
N VAL A 173 -0.16 5.70 8.68
CA VAL A 173 0.48 6.99 8.92
C VAL A 173 0.66 7.17 10.43
N HIS A 174 1.85 7.59 10.83
CA HIS A 174 2.06 8.11 12.17
C HIS A 174 1.85 9.63 12.14
N VAL A 175 0.70 10.07 12.64
CA VAL A 175 0.30 11.48 12.61
C VAL A 175 0.98 12.21 13.78
N THR A 176 1.92 13.10 13.45
CA THR A 176 2.63 13.94 14.43
C THR A 176 2.45 15.43 14.15
N GLY A 177 2.14 15.80 12.91
CA GLY A 177 1.90 17.18 12.49
C GLY A 177 0.42 17.57 12.43
N PRO A 178 0.13 18.87 12.27
CA PRO A 178 -1.24 19.39 12.21
C PRO A 178 -1.84 19.39 10.79
N GLY A 179 -1.09 18.88 9.81
CA GLY A 179 -1.48 18.88 8.40
C GLY A 179 -2.64 17.94 8.10
N LYS A 180 -3.07 17.98 6.84
CA LYS A 180 -4.09 17.08 6.31
C LYS A 180 -3.48 16.17 5.24
N GLY A 181 -3.84 14.90 5.27
CA GLY A 181 -3.32 13.91 4.34
C GLY A 181 -3.91 12.54 4.59
N GLY A 182 -3.42 11.57 3.84
CA GLY A 182 -3.71 10.15 4.05
C GLY A 182 -2.50 9.30 3.71
N ARG A 183 -2.65 8.00 3.93
CA ARG A 183 -1.60 6.99 3.74
C ARG A 183 -1.10 6.92 2.30
N CYS A 184 -1.99 6.99 1.31
CA CYS A 184 -1.62 6.94 -0.09
C CYS A 184 -0.90 8.23 -0.54
N GLN A 185 -1.42 9.40 -0.15
CA GLN A 185 -0.77 10.69 -0.41
C GLN A 185 0.61 10.76 0.28
N GLU A 186 0.72 10.33 1.54
CA GLU A 186 1.98 10.34 2.27
C GLU A 186 3.02 9.38 1.67
N LEU A 187 2.60 8.20 1.21
CA LEU A 187 3.44 7.25 0.49
C LEU A 187 3.97 7.86 -0.82
N ALA A 188 3.08 8.45 -1.63
CA ALA A 188 3.45 9.07 -2.89
C ALA A 188 4.45 10.21 -2.68
N LEU A 189 4.19 11.12 -1.74
CA LEU A 189 5.08 12.24 -1.43
C LEU A 189 6.46 11.77 -0.91
N ALA A 190 6.49 10.75 -0.04
CA ALA A 190 7.74 10.16 0.42
C ALA A 190 8.53 9.50 -0.72
N ALA A 191 7.84 8.88 -1.69
CA ALA A 191 8.49 8.34 -2.88
C ALA A 191 9.10 9.45 -3.74
N ALA A 192 8.40 10.57 -3.95
CA ALA A 192 8.92 11.71 -4.72
C ALA A 192 10.20 12.30 -4.12
N ILE A 193 10.22 12.48 -2.80
CA ILE A 193 11.39 12.99 -2.06
C ILE A 193 12.57 12.02 -2.17
N GLU A 194 12.34 10.72 -2.04
CA GLU A 194 13.43 9.74 -2.18
C GLU A 194 13.94 9.67 -3.62
N LEU A 195 13.07 9.78 -4.63
CA LEU A 195 13.50 9.85 -6.04
C LEU A 195 14.42 11.05 -6.27
N ASP A 196 14.03 12.24 -5.82
CA ASP A 196 14.87 13.44 -5.94
C ASP A 196 16.23 13.24 -5.26
N ARG A 197 16.24 12.68 -4.03
CA ARG A 197 17.47 12.35 -3.30
C ARG A 197 18.37 11.40 -4.10
N LEU A 198 17.82 10.31 -4.65
CA LEU A 198 18.56 9.29 -5.38
C LEU A 198 19.19 9.85 -6.67
N PHE A 199 18.43 10.64 -7.43
CA PHE A 199 18.93 11.25 -8.68
C PHE A 199 19.99 12.32 -8.42
N ASN A 200 19.81 13.14 -7.40
CA ASN A 200 20.80 14.13 -6.99
C ASN A 200 22.10 13.47 -6.50
N HIS A 201 22.00 12.39 -5.72
CA HIS A 201 23.18 11.65 -5.25
C HIS A 201 23.94 10.97 -6.40
N ALA A 202 23.23 10.31 -7.31
CA ALA A 202 23.86 9.59 -8.42
C ALA A 202 24.35 10.50 -9.57
N GLN A 203 24.11 11.82 -9.47
CA GLN A 203 24.40 12.80 -10.54
C GLN A 203 23.79 12.38 -11.90
N LEU A 204 22.63 11.73 -11.85
CA LEU A 204 21.95 11.22 -13.04
C LEU A 204 20.98 12.26 -13.59
N GLN A 205 20.89 12.36 -14.91
CA GLN A 205 19.86 13.19 -15.53
C GLN A 205 18.51 12.44 -15.54
N PRO A 206 17.42 13.05 -15.03
CA PRO A 206 16.07 12.47 -15.02
C PRO A 206 15.58 11.97 -16.39
N GLN A 207 16.10 12.53 -17.47
CA GLN A 207 15.64 12.29 -18.84
C GLN A 207 15.86 10.86 -19.34
N ARG A 208 16.65 10.04 -18.64
CA ARG A 208 16.97 8.65 -19.02
C ARG A 208 15.88 7.63 -18.68
N ALA A 209 14.93 7.96 -17.81
CA ALA A 209 13.81 7.08 -17.49
C ALA A 209 12.54 7.88 -17.15
N GLU A 210 11.39 7.40 -17.59
CA GLU A 210 10.10 7.83 -17.07
C GLU A 210 9.75 6.90 -15.91
N LEU A 211 9.56 7.50 -14.72
CA LEU A 211 9.27 6.80 -13.48
C LEU A 211 8.07 7.48 -12.84
N VAL A 212 7.05 6.67 -12.56
CA VAL A 212 5.82 7.12 -11.93
C VAL A 212 5.48 6.19 -10.76
N VAL A 213 5.22 6.76 -9.59
CA VAL A 213 4.64 6.04 -8.45
C VAL A 213 3.22 6.55 -8.24
N LEU A 214 2.26 5.65 -8.15
CA LEU A 214 0.88 5.95 -7.81
C LEU A 214 0.48 5.16 -6.58
N ALA A 215 -0.26 5.80 -5.68
CA ALA A 215 -0.91 5.16 -4.54
C ALA A 215 -2.34 5.67 -4.43
N ALA A 216 -3.30 4.76 -4.27
CA ALA A 216 -4.72 5.08 -4.20
C ALA A 216 -5.53 4.11 -3.33
N GLY A 217 -6.35 4.64 -2.43
CA GLY A 217 -7.40 3.92 -1.74
C GLY A 217 -8.53 3.56 -2.71
N THR A 218 -8.93 2.28 -2.71
CA THR A 218 -9.95 1.80 -3.65
C THR A 218 -11.36 2.25 -3.32
N ASP A 219 -11.60 2.75 -2.12
CA ASP A 219 -12.84 3.42 -1.68
C ASP A 219 -12.99 4.85 -2.25
N GLY A 220 -11.92 5.39 -2.82
CA GLY A 220 -11.88 6.74 -3.35
C GLY A 220 -11.59 7.81 -2.30
N GLN A 221 -11.14 7.40 -1.11
CA GLN A 221 -10.81 8.28 0.00
C GLN A 221 -9.49 7.88 0.68
N ASP A 222 -8.68 8.87 1.01
CA ASP A 222 -7.39 8.68 1.66
C ASP A 222 -7.25 9.63 2.85
N GLY A 223 -7.30 9.06 4.05
CA GLY A 223 -7.43 9.83 5.28
C GLY A 223 -8.73 10.65 5.33
N PRO A 224 -8.78 11.76 6.10
CA PRO A 224 -9.95 12.63 6.18
C PRO A 224 -10.08 13.58 4.97
N THR A 225 -9.75 13.14 3.76
CA THR A 225 -9.72 13.96 2.53
C THR A 225 -10.76 13.52 1.49
N ASP A 226 -10.92 14.30 0.43
CA ASP A 226 -11.74 13.96 -0.76
C ASP A 226 -10.94 13.27 -1.87
N ALA A 227 -9.65 13.04 -1.65
CA ALA A 227 -8.77 12.37 -2.58
C ALA A 227 -8.68 10.88 -2.29
N ALA A 228 -8.53 10.08 -3.33
CA ALA A 228 -8.19 8.66 -3.22
C ALA A 228 -6.69 8.46 -2.95
N GLY A 229 -5.86 9.44 -3.27
CA GLY A 229 -4.41 9.30 -3.20
C GLY A 229 -3.70 10.28 -4.11
N ALA A 230 -2.54 9.90 -4.63
CA ALA A 230 -1.76 10.74 -5.52
C ALA A 230 -0.83 9.93 -6.43
N MET A 231 -0.34 10.62 -7.46
CA MET A 231 0.70 10.15 -8.36
C MET A 231 1.92 11.07 -8.24
N VAL A 232 3.12 10.53 -8.44
CA VAL A 232 4.35 11.31 -8.45
C VAL A 232 5.27 10.88 -9.57
N HIS A 233 6.04 11.85 -10.04
CA HIS A 233 7.06 11.72 -11.06
C HIS A 233 8.44 12.03 -10.48
N ILE A 234 9.47 11.65 -11.22
CA ILE A 234 10.85 12.06 -10.92
C ILE A 234 11.03 13.59 -10.84
N THR A 235 10.22 14.36 -11.56
CA THR A 235 10.30 15.83 -11.58
C THR A 235 9.44 16.51 -10.52
N THR A 236 8.62 15.76 -9.76
CA THR A 236 7.65 16.34 -8.82
C THR A 236 8.30 17.27 -7.80
N VAL A 237 9.39 16.86 -7.13
CA VAL A 237 10.06 17.70 -6.13
C VAL A 237 10.79 18.90 -6.75
N PRO A 238 11.59 18.75 -7.83
CA PRO A 238 12.18 19.89 -8.53
C PRO A 238 11.14 20.93 -9.01
N GLU A 239 10.03 20.47 -9.59
CA GLU A 239 8.97 21.35 -10.08
C GLU A 239 8.18 22.02 -8.94
N ALA A 240 7.95 21.30 -7.83
CA ALA A 240 7.31 21.86 -6.64
C ALA A 240 8.18 22.97 -6.02
N SER A 241 9.49 22.72 -5.91
CA SER A 241 10.46 23.71 -5.43
C SER A 241 10.49 24.96 -6.31
N ALA A 242 10.42 24.80 -7.64
CA ALA A 242 10.32 25.93 -8.58
C ALA A 242 9.01 26.74 -8.43
N GLN A 243 7.96 26.14 -7.84
CA GLN A 243 6.70 26.80 -7.47
C GLN A 243 6.69 27.34 -6.03
N GLY A 244 7.80 27.22 -5.29
CA GLY A 244 7.89 27.64 -3.89
C GLY A 244 7.19 26.71 -2.90
N ILE A 245 6.93 25.45 -3.29
CA ILE A 245 6.28 24.44 -2.45
C ILE A 245 7.36 23.55 -1.81
N ASP A 246 7.32 23.40 -0.49
CA ASP A 246 8.27 22.59 0.27
C ASP A 246 7.71 21.17 0.51
N ALA A 247 8.08 20.24 -0.38
CA ALA A 247 7.68 18.84 -0.29
C ALA A 247 8.09 18.19 1.05
N THR A 248 9.30 18.46 1.53
CA THR A 248 9.82 17.84 2.77
C THR A 248 9.09 18.40 3.98
N GLY A 249 8.91 19.73 4.04
CA GLY A 249 8.17 20.39 5.11
C GLY A 249 6.70 19.95 5.16
N ASP A 250 6.04 19.82 4.00
CA ASP A 250 4.66 19.30 3.94
C ASP A 250 4.58 17.84 4.39
N LEU A 251 5.54 16.98 4.02
CA LEU A 251 5.60 15.60 4.51
C LEU A 251 5.77 15.56 6.03
N GLU A 252 6.72 16.34 6.59
CA GLU A 252 6.99 16.39 8.03
C GLU A 252 5.77 16.82 8.85
N ARG A 253 4.97 17.75 8.31
CA ARG A 253 3.74 18.23 8.93
C ARG A 253 2.52 17.32 8.72
N ASN A 254 2.67 16.17 8.06
CA ASN A 254 1.57 15.31 7.61
C ASN A 254 0.54 16.06 6.73
N ASP A 255 1.02 16.99 5.88
CA ASP A 255 0.20 17.91 5.06
C ASP A 255 0.23 17.56 3.55
N SER A 256 0.33 16.26 3.23
CA SER A 256 0.44 15.78 1.85
C SER A 256 -0.75 16.16 0.97
N HIS A 257 -1.94 16.36 1.56
CA HIS A 257 -3.11 16.82 0.81
C HIS A 257 -2.96 18.25 0.31
N HIS A 258 -2.43 19.14 1.14
CA HIS A 258 -2.14 20.51 0.74
C HIS A 258 -1.09 20.57 -0.37
N PHE A 259 -0.02 19.77 -0.24
CA PHE A 259 1.02 19.62 -1.25
C PHE A 259 0.41 19.28 -2.62
N PHE A 260 -0.31 18.16 -2.73
CA PHE A 260 -0.85 17.69 -4.00
C PHE A 260 -1.93 18.60 -4.56
N ARG A 261 -2.75 19.21 -3.71
CA ARG A 261 -3.78 20.17 -4.16
C ARG A 261 -3.17 21.43 -4.78
N THR A 262 -2.01 21.86 -4.30
CA THR A 262 -1.36 23.10 -4.74
C THR A 262 -0.42 22.87 -5.91
N PHE A 263 0.38 21.80 -5.85
CA PHE A 263 1.36 21.43 -6.86
C PHE A 263 0.70 21.22 -8.23
N ASN A 264 1.17 21.94 -9.25
CA ASN A 264 0.66 21.88 -10.62
C ASN A 264 -0.89 22.02 -10.69
N GLY A 265 -1.49 22.76 -9.75
CA GLY A 265 -2.94 22.95 -9.67
C GLY A 265 -3.74 21.68 -9.39
N GLY A 266 -3.13 20.65 -8.77
CA GLY A 266 -3.82 19.41 -8.44
C GLY A 266 -3.79 18.33 -9.51
N ALA A 267 -2.98 18.48 -10.57
CA ALA A 267 -2.94 17.53 -11.68
C ALA A 267 -2.62 16.08 -11.26
N ASP A 268 -1.78 15.94 -10.23
CA ASP A 268 -1.34 14.64 -9.71
C ASP A 268 -2.10 14.22 -8.44
N HIS A 269 -3.12 14.99 -8.04
CA HIS A 269 -3.99 14.67 -6.92
C HIS A 269 -5.14 13.80 -7.40
N LEU A 270 -5.20 12.55 -6.94
CA LEU A 270 -6.13 11.58 -7.50
C LEU A 270 -7.52 11.75 -6.87
N ILE A 271 -8.40 12.48 -7.54
CA ILE A 271 -9.79 12.70 -7.12
C ILE A 271 -10.72 11.79 -7.93
N THR A 272 -11.10 10.64 -7.37
CA THR A 272 -12.05 9.70 -8.01
C THR A 272 -13.50 9.90 -7.58
N GLY A 273 -13.71 10.54 -6.42
CA GLY A 273 -14.96 10.40 -5.66
C GLY A 273 -15.12 8.99 -5.07
N LEU A 274 -16.16 8.81 -4.26
CA LEU A 274 -16.45 7.52 -3.62
C LEU A 274 -16.77 6.45 -4.69
N THR A 275 -16.06 5.34 -4.65
CA THR A 275 -16.19 4.27 -5.64
C THR A 275 -17.32 3.29 -5.32
N GLY A 276 -17.78 3.26 -4.07
CA GLY A 276 -18.78 2.30 -3.58
C GLY A 276 -18.23 0.90 -3.28
N THR A 277 -16.91 0.73 -3.25
CA THR A 277 -16.24 -0.54 -2.88
C THR A 277 -15.00 -0.26 -2.05
N ASN A 278 -14.55 -1.19 -1.22
CA ASN A 278 -13.26 -1.08 -0.55
C ASN A 278 -12.56 -2.45 -0.56
N VAL A 279 -11.37 -2.48 -1.15
CA VAL A 279 -10.44 -3.61 -1.14
C VAL A 279 -9.02 -3.11 -0.84
N MET A 280 -8.90 -2.17 0.11
CA MET A 280 -7.65 -1.54 0.55
C MET A 280 -6.98 -0.64 -0.51
N ASP A 281 -5.66 -0.48 -0.46
CA ASP A 281 -4.89 0.39 -1.36
C ASP A 281 -4.30 -0.35 -2.56
N LEU A 282 -4.24 0.36 -3.68
CA LEU A 282 -3.47 0.01 -4.87
C LEU A 282 -2.22 0.89 -4.94
N HIS A 283 -1.06 0.26 -5.13
CA HIS A 283 0.19 0.93 -5.41
C HIS A 283 0.75 0.45 -6.75
N MET A 284 1.15 1.40 -7.60
CA MET A 284 1.69 1.12 -8.92
C MET A 284 3.02 1.83 -9.10
N LEU A 285 3.96 1.13 -9.71
CA LEU A 285 5.21 1.69 -10.20
C LEU A 285 5.28 1.47 -11.71
N LEU A 286 5.30 2.56 -12.47
CA LEU A 286 5.45 2.53 -13.92
C LEU A 286 6.86 2.98 -14.30
N LEU A 287 7.54 2.17 -15.09
CA LEU A 287 8.92 2.40 -15.50
C LEU A 287 9.04 2.32 -17.02
N ARG A 288 9.68 3.30 -17.63
CA ARG A 288 10.16 3.23 -19.01
C ARG A 288 11.59 3.72 -19.06
N ARG A 289 12.52 2.85 -19.47
CA ARG A 289 13.89 3.25 -19.75
C ARG A 289 13.97 3.80 -21.18
N LYS A 290 14.50 5.01 -21.37
CA LYS A 290 14.79 5.50 -22.71
C LYS A 290 16.01 4.76 -23.27
N PRO A 291 16.00 4.37 -24.56
CA PRO A 291 17.17 3.75 -25.17
C PRO A 291 18.37 4.69 -25.09
N ALA A 292 19.58 4.14 -24.94
CA ALA A 292 20.81 4.93 -24.75
C ALA A 292 21.16 5.86 -25.92
N ASN A 293 20.45 5.75 -27.06
CA ASN A 293 20.69 6.47 -28.31
C ASN A 293 19.58 7.48 -28.69
N SER A 294 18.67 7.83 -27.77
CA SER A 294 17.62 8.84 -28.01
C SER A 294 17.90 10.16 -27.31
#